data_AF-F3UXX2-F1
#
_entry.id   AF-F3UXX2-F1
#
_cell.length_a   1.000
_cell.length_b   1.000
_cell.length_c   1.000
_cell.angle_alpha   90.00
_cell.angle_beta   90.00
_cell.angle_gamma   90.00
#
_symmetry.space_group_name_H-M   'P 1'
#
loop_
_entity.id
_entity.type
_entity.pdbx_description
1 polymer ?
#
loop_
_entity_poly.entity_id
_entity_poly.type
_entity_poly.pdbx_seq_one_letter_code
_entity_poly.pdbx_strand_id
1 'polypeptide(L)'
;MSKKYKCVSRNKKGKIYYEVEFSVDPTTGDRRRFRVKSYKDQFGIDFKTEKQAFDEVCRIRTEYNAKIASVSAKRPQLDIPFSKFMEDVYLPYYKKTVQSVTFQTAYPQYKTFIEVFADKKLSEINVRECEDFRLSLMEDYSPNYAKGLWCKLKKCLNYAERLEYIENNLCRKLDNPKGEKPKTEFWTVEELEKVLKTFDQTVYEERQFYTAIWLYFMTGMRVSEGLSLK
;
A
#
# COMPACT_ATOMS: atom_id res chain seq x y z
N MET A 1 -11.15 27.83 -40.80
CA MET A 1 -10.30 28.83 -40.11
C MET A 1 -9.79 28.24 -38.82
N SER A 2 -8.48 28.04 -38.69
CA SER A 2 -7.85 27.57 -37.44
C SER A 2 -7.98 28.67 -36.38
N LYS A 3 -8.50 28.34 -35.20
CA LYS A 3 -8.59 29.30 -34.08
C LYS A 3 -7.18 29.51 -33.53
N LYS A 4 -6.72 30.76 -33.47
CA LYS A 4 -5.39 31.13 -32.94
C LYS A 4 -5.23 30.81 -31.44
N TYR A 5 -6.33 30.89 -30.67
CA TYR A 5 -6.36 30.61 -29.24
C TYR A 5 -7.40 29.53 -28.91
N LYS A 6 -6.97 28.49 -28.17
CA LYS A 6 -7.86 27.40 -27.73
C LYS A 6 -8.84 27.91 -26.68
N CYS A 7 -10.09 27.42 -26.67
CA CYS A 7 -11.14 27.80 -25.73
C CYS A 7 -11.65 29.27 -25.84
N VAL A 8 -11.21 30.03 -26.84
CA VAL A 8 -11.68 31.41 -27.10
C VAL A 8 -12.50 31.45 -28.39
N SER A 9 -13.58 32.22 -28.42
CA SER A 9 -14.46 32.36 -29.60
C SER A 9 -15.17 33.70 -29.64
N ARG A 10 -15.68 34.09 -30.81
CA ARG A 10 -16.53 35.28 -30.98
C ARG A 10 -17.98 34.88 -31.21
N ASN A 11 -18.92 35.67 -30.68
CA ASN A 11 -20.34 35.48 -30.96
C ASN A 11 -20.74 36.16 -32.30
N LYS A 12 -22.01 36.00 -32.70
CA LYS A 12 -22.56 36.62 -33.92
C LYS A 12 -22.49 38.16 -33.93
N LYS A 13 -22.39 38.80 -32.76
CA LYS A 13 -22.26 40.26 -32.56
C LYS A 13 -20.80 40.71 -32.40
N GLY A 14 -19.82 39.84 -32.68
CA GLY A 14 -18.39 40.15 -32.58
C GLY A 14 -17.80 40.17 -31.16
N LYS A 15 -18.60 39.93 -30.10
CA LYS A 15 -18.10 39.89 -28.71
C LYS A 15 -17.27 38.64 -28.46
N ILE A 16 -16.11 38.81 -27.84
CA ILE A 16 -15.17 37.75 -27.48
C ILE A 16 -15.62 37.08 -26.17
N TYR A 17 -15.54 35.76 -26.11
CA TYR A 17 -15.78 34.96 -24.91
C TYR A 17 -14.82 33.79 -24.82
N TYR A 18 -14.65 33.28 -23.60
CA TYR A 18 -14.03 31.99 -23.38
C TYR A 18 -15.07 30.94 -22.96
N GLU A 19 -14.78 29.68 -23.26
CA GLU A 19 -15.55 28.51 -22.80
C GLU A 19 -14.59 27.39 -22.43
N VAL A 20 -14.62 26.97 -21.15
CA VAL A 20 -13.75 25.95 -20.58
C VAL A 20 -14.59 24.89 -19.89
N GLU A 21 -14.25 23.62 -20.09
CA GLU A 21 -14.86 22.49 -19.39
C GLU A 21 -13.98 22.04 -18.22
N PHE A 22 -14.61 21.77 -17.08
CA PHE A 22 -13.99 21.20 -15.89
C PHE A 22 -14.67 19.86 -15.55
N SER A 23 -13.94 18.94 -14.90
CA SER A 23 -14.39 17.54 -14.67
C SER A 23 -14.64 17.18 -13.21
N VAL A 24 -14.29 18.06 -12.28
CA VAL A 24 -14.43 17.87 -10.83
C VAL A 24 -15.06 19.11 -10.21
N ASP A 25 -16.03 18.96 -9.32
CA ASP A 25 -16.59 20.10 -8.62
C ASP A 25 -15.55 20.66 -7.63
N PRO A 26 -15.15 21.94 -7.72
CA PRO A 26 -14.15 22.52 -6.84
C PRO A 26 -14.67 22.81 -5.43
N THR A 27 -15.93 22.52 -5.11
CA THR A 27 -16.50 22.65 -3.76
C THR A 27 -16.74 21.31 -3.09
N THR A 28 -17.27 20.31 -3.81
CA THR A 28 -17.55 18.97 -3.25
C THR A 28 -16.48 17.92 -3.57
N GLY A 29 -15.63 18.15 -4.58
CA GLY A 29 -14.65 17.16 -5.04
C GLY A 29 -15.26 16.02 -5.89
N ASP A 30 -16.56 16.08 -6.18
CA ASP A 30 -17.25 15.07 -6.98
C ASP A 30 -16.88 15.17 -8.46
N ARG A 31 -16.78 14.01 -9.12
CA ARG A 31 -16.48 13.95 -10.56
C ARG A 31 -17.74 14.30 -11.36
N ARG A 32 -17.93 15.59 -11.63
CA ARG A 32 -19.01 16.11 -12.47
C ARG A 32 -18.43 17.04 -13.53
N ARG A 33 -18.80 16.81 -14.80
CA ARG A 33 -18.43 17.72 -15.89
C ARG A 33 -19.35 18.93 -15.89
N PHE A 34 -18.76 20.13 -15.89
CA PHE A 34 -19.50 21.38 -16.06
C PHE A 34 -18.70 22.36 -16.93
N ARG A 35 -19.41 23.27 -17.58
CA ARG A 35 -18.84 24.26 -18.51
C ARG A 35 -18.96 25.65 -17.93
N VAL A 36 -17.88 26.42 -18.01
CA VAL A 36 -17.85 27.83 -17.63
C VAL A 36 -17.66 28.66 -18.89
N LYS A 37 -18.59 29.58 -19.13
CA LYS A 37 -18.58 30.50 -20.25
C LYS A 37 -18.71 31.93 -19.73
N SER A 38 -17.79 32.80 -20.12
CA SER A 38 -17.84 34.22 -19.76
C SER A 38 -17.36 35.12 -20.88
N TYR A 39 -17.93 36.32 -20.92
CA TYR A 39 -17.56 37.43 -21.80
C TYR A 39 -16.66 38.46 -21.11
N LYS A 40 -16.41 38.25 -19.80
CA LYS A 40 -15.80 39.21 -18.89
C LYS A 40 -14.58 38.62 -18.19
N ASP A 41 -13.63 39.47 -17.86
CA ASP A 41 -12.48 39.19 -17.02
C ASP A 41 -12.81 39.14 -15.52
N GLN A 42 -11.79 38.93 -14.69
CA GLN A 42 -11.89 38.90 -13.22
C GLN A 42 -12.47 40.18 -12.59
N PHE A 43 -12.38 41.32 -13.28
CA PHE A 43 -12.88 42.62 -12.82
C PHE A 43 -14.24 42.97 -13.44
N GLY A 44 -14.84 42.07 -14.22
CA GLY A 44 -16.14 42.26 -14.86
C GLY A 44 -16.11 43.07 -16.16
N ILE A 45 -14.92 43.27 -16.74
CA ILE A 45 -14.69 44.05 -17.96
C ILE A 45 -14.77 43.12 -19.19
N ASP A 46 -15.44 43.59 -20.25
CA ASP A 46 -15.55 42.86 -21.52
C ASP A 46 -14.18 42.74 -22.22
N PHE A 47 -13.87 41.57 -22.79
CA PHE A 47 -12.61 41.33 -23.48
C PHE A 47 -12.44 42.18 -24.74
N LYS A 48 -11.31 42.90 -24.85
CA LYS A 48 -10.96 43.68 -26.05
C LYS A 48 -10.19 42.87 -27.07
N THR A 49 -9.45 41.84 -26.61
CA THR A 49 -8.63 40.98 -27.48
C THR A 49 -8.80 39.51 -27.13
N GLU A 50 -8.58 38.63 -28.12
CA GLU A 50 -8.63 37.18 -27.92
C GLU A 50 -7.51 36.69 -26.98
N LYS A 51 -6.38 37.40 -26.95
CA LYS A 51 -5.28 37.13 -26.02
C LYS A 51 -5.70 37.35 -24.57
N GLN A 52 -6.39 38.45 -24.27
CA GLN A 52 -6.92 38.70 -22.90
C GLN A 52 -7.87 37.58 -22.44
N ALA A 53 -8.76 37.13 -23.33
CA ALA A 53 -9.65 36.01 -23.01
C ALA A 53 -8.87 34.70 -22.78
N PHE A 54 -7.77 34.47 -23.50
CA PHE A 54 -6.92 33.30 -23.31
C PHE A 54 -6.10 33.35 -22.02
N ASP A 55 -5.53 34.51 -21.68
CA ASP A 55 -4.79 34.72 -20.43
C ASP A 55 -5.71 34.47 -19.21
N GLU A 56 -6.98 34.88 -19.32
CA GLU A 56 -8.01 34.61 -18.31
C GLU A 56 -8.35 33.11 -18.20
N VAL A 57 -8.40 32.37 -19.31
CA VAL A 57 -8.54 30.90 -19.29
C VAL A 57 -7.38 30.24 -18.55
N CYS A 58 -6.16 30.69 -18.78
CA CYS A 58 -4.97 30.20 -18.08
C CYS A 58 -5.06 30.47 -16.57
N ARG A 59 -5.46 31.68 -16.18
CA ARG A 59 -5.67 32.07 -14.77
C ARG A 59 -6.70 31.17 -14.08
N ILE A 60 -7.87 31.00 -14.68
CA ILE A 60 -8.97 30.19 -14.11
C ILE A 60 -8.56 28.72 -14.00
N ARG A 61 -7.83 28.17 -14.98
CA ARG A 61 -7.31 26.80 -14.88
C ARG A 61 -6.34 26.63 -13.71
N THR A 62 -5.45 27.60 -13.51
CA THR A 62 -4.49 27.59 -12.40
C THR A 62 -5.22 27.68 -11.05
N GLU A 63 -6.15 28.62 -10.90
CA GLU A 63 -6.98 28.73 -9.68
C GLU A 63 -7.81 27.47 -9.42
N TYR A 64 -8.41 26.91 -10.47
CA TYR A 64 -9.21 25.69 -10.37
C TYR A 64 -8.34 24.50 -9.92
N ASN A 65 -7.15 24.32 -10.52
CA ASN A 65 -6.22 23.27 -10.12
C ASN A 65 -5.75 23.46 -8.67
N ALA A 66 -5.50 24.69 -8.22
CA ALA A 66 -5.16 24.99 -6.82
C ALA A 66 -6.33 24.70 -5.86
N LYS A 67 -7.56 25.03 -6.25
CA LYS A 67 -8.78 24.69 -5.49
C LYS A 67 -9.00 23.19 -5.41
N ILE A 68 -8.83 22.45 -6.50
CA ILE A 68 -8.92 20.98 -6.48
C ILE A 68 -7.84 20.38 -5.59
N ALA A 69 -6.59 20.85 -5.68
CA ALA A 69 -5.52 20.39 -4.79
C ALA A 69 -5.88 20.61 -3.31
N SER A 70 -6.43 21.78 -2.96
CA SER A 70 -6.86 22.08 -1.58
C SER A 70 -8.13 21.35 -1.13
N VAL A 71 -9.06 21.00 -2.03
CA VAL A 71 -10.28 20.23 -1.71
C VAL A 71 -10.02 18.74 -1.64
N SER A 72 -9.08 18.22 -2.44
CA SER A 72 -8.57 16.85 -2.32
C SER A 72 -7.97 16.61 -0.93
N ALA A 73 -7.27 17.61 -0.40
CA ALA A 73 -6.74 17.64 0.97
C ALA A 73 -7.83 17.81 2.06
N LYS A 74 -9.09 18.10 1.70
CA LYS A 74 -10.24 18.31 2.60
C LYS A 74 -11.31 17.22 2.51
N ARG A 75 -11.03 16.06 1.89
CA ARG A 75 -11.80 14.87 2.29
C ARG A 75 -11.56 14.70 3.79
N PRO A 76 -12.57 14.38 4.61
CA PRO A 76 -12.34 13.97 5.98
C PRO A 76 -11.53 12.68 5.88
N GLN A 77 -10.21 12.83 5.83
CA GLN A 77 -9.27 11.77 6.13
C GLN A 77 -9.77 11.27 7.47
N LEU A 78 -10.30 10.05 7.50
CA LEU A 78 -10.83 9.45 8.72
C LEU A 78 -9.64 9.45 9.68
N ASP A 79 -9.61 10.46 10.54
CA ASP A 79 -8.46 10.85 11.35
C ASP A 79 -8.43 9.93 12.56
N ILE A 80 -8.22 8.65 12.27
CA ILE A 80 -8.23 7.58 13.24
C ILE A 80 -6.78 7.28 13.65
N PRO A 81 -6.57 6.95 14.94
CA PRO A 81 -5.30 6.39 15.39
C PRO A 81 -4.94 5.10 14.64
N PHE A 82 -3.64 4.85 14.50
CA PHE A 82 -3.13 3.64 13.87
C PHE A 82 -3.63 2.37 14.57
N SER A 83 -3.68 2.37 15.90
CA SER A 83 -4.24 1.28 16.70
C SER A 83 -5.67 0.93 16.29
N LYS A 84 -6.56 1.93 16.25
CA LYS A 84 -7.97 1.75 15.85
C LYS A 84 -8.10 1.22 14.42
N PHE A 85 -7.32 1.77 13.48
CA PHE A 85 -7.31 1.24 12.12
C PHE A 85 -6.91 -0.25 12.08
N MET A 86 -5.91 -0.63 12.87
CA MET A 86 -5.45 -2.01 12.92
C MET A 86 -6.52 -2.93 13.50
N GLU A 87 -7.13 -2.56 14.62
CA GLU A 87 -8.11 -3.37 15.35
C GLU A 87 -9.46 -3.46 14.65
N ASP A 88 -10.00 -2.33 14.19
CA ASP A 88 -11.36 -2.25 13.66
C ASP A 88 -11.43 -2.57 12.15
N VAL A 89 -10.33 -2.36 11.42
CA VAL A 89 -10.34 -2.40 9.94
C VAL A 89 -9.39 -3.47 9.40
N TYR A 90 -8.09 -3.37 9.67
CA TYR A 90 -7.09 -4.21 9.00
C TYR A 90 -7.08 -5.66 9.50
N LEU A 91 -7.04 -5.88 10.82
CA LEU A 91 -6.97 -7.22 11.40
C LEU A 91 -8.23 -8.06 11.11
N PRO A 92 -9.46 -7.52 11.19
CA PRO A 92 -10.67 -8.25 10.80
C PRO A 92 -10.66 -8.63 9.31
N TYR A 93 -10.20 -7.73 8.43
CA TYR A 93 -10.00 -8.02 7.02
C TYR A 93 -8.97 -9.14 6.81
N TYR A 94 -7.80 -9.03 7.45
CA TYR A 94 -6.73 -10.00 7.31
C TYR A 94 -7.15 -11.39 7.81
N LYS A 95 -7.83 -11.47 8.96
CA LYS A 95 -8.35 -12.72 9.54
C LYS A 95 -9.30 -13.46 8.60
N LYS A 96 -10.11 -12.75 7.82
CA LYS A 96 -11.01 -13.35 6.82
C LYS A 96 -10.30 -13.78 5.54
N THR A 97 -9.10 -13.23 5.28
CA THR A 97 -8.37 -13.44 4.02
C THR A 97 -7.39 -14.61 4.11
N VAL A 98 -6.89 -14.95 5.31
CA VAL A 98 -5.87 -15.99 5.49
C VAL A 98 -6.39 -17.15 6.34
N GLN A 99 -5.67 -18.27 6.33
CA GLN A 99 -5.94 -19.40 7.22
C GLN A 99 -5.73 -19.01 8.69
N SER A 100 -6.43 -19.70 9.60
CA SER A 100 -6.37 -19.44 11.04
C SER A 100 -4.95 -19.46 11.59
N VAL A 101 -4.15 -20.46 11.21
CA VAL A 101 -2.74 -20.59 11.64
C VAL A 101 -1.91 -19.40 11.15
N THR A 102 -2.08 -18.98 9.89
CA THR A 102 -1.39 -17.81 9.34
C THR A 102 -1.73 -16.53 10.10
N PHE A 103 -3.00 -16.35 10.47
CA PHE A 103 -3.43 -15.23 11.30
C PHE A 103 -2.77 -15.26 12.67
N GLN A 104 -2.78 -16.42 13.34
CA GLN A 104 -2.18 -16.60 14.67
C GLN A 104 -0.67 -16.29 14.65
N THR A 105 0.08 -16.76 13.65
CA THR A 105 1.51 -16.47 13.53
C THR A 105 1.79 -15.00 13.24
N ALA A 106 0.92 -14.33 12.47
CA ALA A 106 1.12 -12.94 12.09
C ALA A 106 0.66 -11.94 13.17
N TYR A 107 -0.27 -12.32 14.05
CA TYR A 107 -0.84 -11.40 15.05
C TYR A 107 0.20 -10.78 15.99
N PRO A 108 1.14 -11.53 16.60
CA PRO A 108 2.22 -10.94 17.42
C PRO A 108 3.09 -9.95 16.66
N GLN A 109 3.27 -10.17 15.36
CA GLN A 109 4.08 -9.32 14.49
C GLN A 109 3.37 -7.99 14.18
N TYR A 110 2.03 -8.03 14.00
CA TYR A 110 1.24 -6.80 13.90
C TYR A 110 1.29 -5.99 15.19
N LYS A 111 1.31 -6.67 16.35
CA LYS A 111 1.40 -6.02 17.66
C LYS A 111 2.65 -5.15 17.78
N THR A 112 3.79 -5.59 17.25
CA THR A 112 5.07 -4.85 17.30
C THR A 112 4.94 -3.42 16.76
N PHE A 113 4.31 -3.23 15.60
CA PHE A 113 4.14 -1.88 15.04
C PHE A 113 2.85 -1.19 15.46
N ILE A 114 1.86 -1.91 16.01
CA ILE A 114 0.76 -1.29 16.75
C ILE A 114 1.33 -0.57 17.99
N GLU A 115 2.27 -1.17 18.70
CA GLU A 115 2.90 -0.56 19.88
C GLU A 115 3.74 0.67 19.51
N VAL A 116 4.42 0.66 18.36
CA VAL A 116 5.24 1.79 17.89
C VAL A 116 4.40 2.98 17.42
N PHE A 117 3.34 2.74 16.64
CA PHE A 117 2.53 3.81 16.05
C PHE A 117 1.21 4.09 16.79
N ALA A 118 0.90 3.32 17.83
CA ALA A 118 -0.35 3.28 18.62
C ALA A 118 -1.33 4.45 18.43
N ASP A 119 -1.15 5.52 19.20
CA ASP A 119 -2.06 6.68 19.26
C ASP A 119 -1.85 7.66 18.11
N LYS A 120 -0.82 7.43 17.29
CA LYS A 120 -0.51 8.31 16.18
C LYS A 120 -1.56 8.16 15.09
N LYS A 121 -2.05 9.29 14.60
CA LYS A 121 -2.99 9.32 13.48
C LYS A 121 -2.33 8.82 12.21
N LEU A 122 -3.06 8.07 11.40
CA LEU A 122 -2.54 7.57 10.11
C LEU A 122 -2.06 8.69 9.18
N SER A 123 -2.74 9.83 9.22
CA SER A 123 -2.42 11.05 8.45
C SER A 123 -1.10 11.70 8.88
N GLU A 124 -0.68 11.49 10.13
CA GLU A 124 0.48 12.14 10.74
C GLU A 124 1.75 11.27 10.71
N ILE A 125 1.62 9.98 10.39
CA ILE A 125 2.78 9.11 10.18
C ILE A 125 3.63 9.73 9.08
N ASN A 126 4.94 9.89 9.32
CA ASN A 126 5.83 10.50 8.35
C ASN A 126 6.90 9.52 7.84
N VAL A 127 7.60 9.90 6.76
CA VAL A 127 8.62 9.04 6.13
C VAL A 127 9.81 8.78 7.07
N ARG A 128 10.17 9.74 7.92
CA ARG A 128 11.31 9.58 8.84
C ARG A 128 11.03 8.54 9.91
N GLU A 129 9.83 8.54 10.47
CA GLU A 129 9.44 7.54 11.47
C GLU A 129 9.34 6.14 10.86
N CYS A 130 8.87 6.03 9.61
CA CYS A 130 8.93 4.77 8.90
C CYS A 130 10.38 4.30 8.69
N GLU A 131 11.33 5.21 8.48
CA GLU A 131 12.75 4.88 8.37
C GLU A 131 13.36 4.50 9.72
N ASP A 132 13.06 5.24 10.79
CA ASP A 132 13.51 4.93 12.15
C ASP A 132 13.03 3.54 12.57
N PHE A 133 11.76 3.21 12.28
CA PHE A 133 11.23 1.86 12.48
C PHE A 133 11.91 0.84 11.57
N ARG A 134 12.25 1.19 10.33
CA ARG A 134 12.99 0.28 9.43
C ARG A 134 14.37 -0.06 9.99
N LEU A 135 15.06 0.93 10.54
CA LEU A 135 16.39 0.77 11.15
C LEU A 135 16.30 -0.07 12.43
N SER A 136 15.34 0.20 13.31
CA SER A 136 15.16 -0.63 14.52
C SER A 136 14.88 -2.09 14.19
N LEU A 137 14.07 -2.36 13.15
CA LEU A 137 13.86 -3.74 12.68
C LEU A 137 15.14 -4.43 12.23
N MET A 138 16.07 -3.70 11.62
CA MET A 138 17.34 -4.24 11.13
C MET A 138 18.37 -4.46 12.25
N GLU A 139 18.27 -3.72 13.34
CA GLU A 139 19.12 -3.87 14.52
C GLU A 139 18.63 -4.99 15.44
N ASP A 140 17.31 -5.05 15.67
CA ASP A 140 16.73 -5.94 16.69
C ASP A 140 16.49 -7.37 16.19
N TYR A 141 16.44 -7.59 14.87
CA TYR A 141 15.99 -8.87 14.30
C TYR A 141 16.88 -9.41 13.19
N SER A 142 16.78 -10.73 12.97
CA SER A 142 17.45 -11.37 11.84
C SER A 142 16.96 -10.80 10.50
N PRO A 143 17.82 -10.76 9.46
CA PRO A 143 17.53 -10.08 8.19
C PRO A 143 16.19 -10.49 7.55
N ASN A 144 15.89 -11.79 7.59
CA ASN A 144 14.65 -12.32 7.01
C ASN A 144 13.41 -11.99 7.85
N TYR A 145 13.55 -11.97 9.17
CA TYR A 145 12.46 -11.60 10.07
C TYR A 145 12.15 -10.10 9.96
N ALA A 146 13.19 -9.26 9.98
CA ALA A 146 13.09 -7.81 9.76
C ALA A 146 12.39 -7.48 8.44
N LYS A 147 12.83 -8.11 7.34
CA LYS A 147 12.18 -8.00 6.02
C LYS A 147 10.72 -8.44 6.08
N GLY A 148 10.42 -9.53 6.78
CA GLY A 148 9.06 -10.06 6.94
C GLY A 148 8.14 -9.13 7.73
N LEU A 149 8.64 -8.44 8.76
CA LEU A 149 7.92 -7.41 9.52
C LEU A 149 7.67 -6.17 8.68
N TRP A 150 8.71 -5.66 8.02
CA TRP A 150 8.62 -4.52 7.11
C TRP A 150 7.58 -4.73 6.01
N CYS A 151 7.58 -5.91 5.38
CA CYS A 151 6.59 -6.24 4.36
C CYS A 151 5.15 -6.28 4.89
N LYS A 152 4.94 -6.61 6.18
CA LYS A 152 3.60 -6.57 6.80
C LYS A 152 3.13 -5.15 7.07
N LEU A 153 3.99 -4.29 7.61
CA LEU A 153 3.70 -2.86 7.77
C LEU A 153 3.35 -2.23 6.42
N LYS A 154 4.15 -2.53 5.38
CA LYS A 154 3.87 -2.03 4.02
C LYS A 154 2.51 -2.49 3.50
N LYS A 155 2.10 -3.73 3.82
CA LYS A 155 0.78 -4.27 3.44
C LYS A 155 -0.37 -3.60 4.20
N CYS A 156 -0.23 -3.29 5.49
CA CYS A 156 -1.29 -2.60 6.21
C CYS A 156 -1.47 -1.16 5.72
N LEU A 157 -0.39 -0.42 5.48
CA LEU A 157 -0.47 0.93 4.91
C LEU A 157 -0.96 0.94 3.46
N ASN A 158 -0.63 -0.08 2.65
CA ASN A 158 -1.25 -0.26 1.33
C ASN A 158 -2.77 -0.45 1.42
N TYR A 159 -3.25 -1.12 2.48
CA TYR A 159 -4.69 -1.28 2.69
C TYR A 159 -5.35 0.03 3.15
N ALA A 160 -4.69 0.79 4.01
CA ALA A 160 -5.12 2.13 4.41
C ALA A 160 -5.24 3.05 3.20
N GLU A 161 -4.25 3.04 2.31
CA GLU A 161 -4.25 3.79 1.04
C GLU A 161 -5.43 3.36 0.14
N ARG A 162 -5.66 2.04 0.00
CA ARG A 162 -6.77 1.50 -0.80
C ARG A 162 -8.15 1.93 -0.29
N LEU A 163 -8.30 2.10 1.01
CA LEU A 163 -9.54 2.56 1.65
C LEU A 163 -9.58 4.09 1.84
N GLU A 164 -8.64 4.82 1.25
CA GLU A 164 -8.55 6.28 1.30
C GLU A 164 -8.36 6.87 2.72
N TYR A 165 -7.85 6.09 3.69
CA TYR A 165 -7.45 6.61 5.01
C TYR A 165 -6.18 7.46 4.92
N ILE A 166 -5.30 7.15 3.98
CA ILE A 166 -4.07 7.90 3.68
C ILE A 166 -3.99 8.13 2.17
N GLU A 167 -3.36 9.23 1.75
CA GLU A 167 -3.21 9.53 0.32
C GLU A 167 -2.22 8.59 -0.36
N ASN A 168 -1.11 8.28 0.31
CA ASN A 168 0.00 7.52 -0.26
C ASN A 168 0.67 6.67 0.82
N ASN A 169 1.01 5.42 0.50
CA ASN A 169 1.84 4.60 1.39
C ASN A 169 3.30 5.11 1.43
N LEU A 170 3.69 5.65 2.58
CA LEU A 170 5.00 6.23 2.83
C LEU A 170 6.13 5.20 2.75
N CYS A 171 5.89 3.94 3.13
CA CYS A 171 6.87 2.85 3.01
C CYS A 171 7.20 2.48 1.55
N ARG A 172 6.51 3.05 0.55
CA ARG A 172 6.92 2.90 -0.87
C ARG A 172 8.11 3.79 -1.24
N LYS A 173 8.34 4.88 -0.50
CA LYS A 173 9.47 5.78 -0.72
C LYS A 173 10.78 5.24 -0.14
N LEU A 174 10.69 4.18 0.66
CA LEU A 174 11.81 3.57 1.38
C LEU A 174 12.12 2.18 0.81
N ASP A 175 13.39 1.81 0.89
CA ASP A 175 13.86 0.49 0.48
C ASP A 175 13.40 -0.58 1.46
N ASN A 176 13.30 -1.82 0.98
CA ASN A 176 13.03 -2.95 1.86
C ASN A 176 14.34 -3.42 2.53
N PRO A 177 14.31 -3.87 3.79
CA PRO A 177 15.46 -4.54 4.40
C PRO A 177 15.96 -5.68 3.52
N LYS A 178 17.29 -5.79 3.38
CA LYS A 178 17.91 -6.88 2.64
C LYS A 178 17.69 -8.17 3.42
N GLY A 179 17.03 -9.13 2.78
CA GLY A 179 16.95 -10.48 3.30
C GLY A 179 18.24 -11.24 3.02
N GLU A 180 18.42 -12.33 3.73
CA GLU A 180 19.56 -13.24 3.54
C GLU A 180 19.05 -14.55 2.94
N LYS A 181 19.76 -15.09 1.95
CA LYS A 181 19.43 -16.42 1.44
C LYS A 181 19.85 -17.44 2.50
N PRO A 182 18.92 -18.24 3.06
CA PRO A 182 19.30 -19.26 4.02
C PRO A 182 20.22 -20.25 3.31
N LYS A 183 21.34 -20.58 3.95
CA LYS A 183 22.15 -21.75 3.59
C LYS A 183 21.45 -22.96 4.18
N THR A 184 20.67 -23.66 3.38
CA THR A 184 20.04 -24.91 3.81
C THR A 184 20.99 -26.05 3.50
N GLU A 185 21.49 -26.70 4.54
CA GLU A 185 22.23 -27.95 4.42
C GLU A 185 21.26 -29.11 4.18
N PHE A 186 21.68 -30.09 3.41
CA PHE A 186 20.90 -31.28 3.08
C PHE A 186 21.75 -32.51 3.33
N TRP A 187 21.12 -33.60 3.75
CA TRP A 187 21.82 -34.87 3.95
C TRP A 187 22.19 -35.51 2.62
N THR A 188 23.41 -36.04 2.53
CA THR A 188 23.75 -37.00 1.50
C THR A 188 23.18 -38.39 1.80
N VAL A 189 23.21 -39.29 0.82
CA VAL A 189 22.76 -40.67 1.02
C VAL A 189 23.60 -41.36 2.09
N GLU A 190 24.92 -41.12 2.11
CA GLU A 190 25.82 -41.70 3.11
C GLU A 190 25.56 -41.17 4.52
N GLU A 191 25.20 -39.89 4.64
CA GLU A 191 24.81 -39.28 5.92
C GLU A 191 23.47 -39.82 6.42
N LEU A 192 22.49 -39.98 5.53
CA LEU A 192 21.23 -40.64 5.86
C LEU A 192 21.47 -42.06 6.37
N GLU A 193 22.29 -42.86 5.67
CA GLU A 193 22.58 -44.24 6.09
C GLU A 193 23.21 -44.30 7.49
N LYS A 194 24.07 -43.34 7.82
CA LYS A 194 24.65 -43.25 9.17
C LYS A 194 23.57 -42.99 10.23
N VAL A 195 22.64 -42.09 9.96
CA VAL A 195 21.50 -41.79 10.85
C VAL A 195 20.58 -43.01 10.97
N LEU A 196 20.25 -43.66 9.85
CA LEU A 196 19.35 -44.81 9.86
C LEU A 196 19.91 -46.00 10.64
N LYS A 197 21.25 -46.16 10.71
CA LYS A 197 21.92 -47.21 11.49
C LYS A 197 21.86 -46.98 13.01
N THR A 198 21.50 -45.80 13.49
CA THR A 198 21.40 -45.54 14.93
C THR A 198 20.11 -46.07 15.55
N PHE A 199 19.12 -46.46 14.75
CA PHE A 199 17.83 -46.94 15.21
C PHE A 199 17.80 -48.47 15.36
N ASP A 200 17.41 -48.95 16.53
CA ASP A 200 17.11 -50.36 16.79
C ASP A 200 15.75 -50.75 16.18
N GLN A 201 15.77 -51.58 15.16
CA GLN A 201 14.56 -52.03 14.44
C GLN A 201 13.68 -53.00 15.25
N THR A 202 14.18 -53.51 16.37
CA THR A 202 13.41 -54.38 17.27
C THR A 202 12.46 -53.57 18.16
N VAL A 203 12.82 -52.31 18.47
CA VAL A 203 11.99 -51.37 19.24
C VAL A 203 10.97 -50.73 18.30
N TYR A 204 9.68 -50.81 18.67
CA TYR A 204 8.58 -50.32 17.83
C TYR A 204 8.73 -48.84 17.46
N GLU A 205 9.01 -47.98 18.45
CA GLU A 205 9.13 -46.53 18.26
C GLU A 205 10.32 -46.18 17.36
N GLU A 206 11.47 -46.82 17.56
CA GLU A 206 12.66 -46.58 16.75
C GLU A 206 12.51 -47.09 15.31
N ARG A 207 11.83 -48.22 15.11
CA ARG A 207 11.44 -48.69 13.78
C ARG A 207 10.49 -47.72 13.07
N GLN A 208 9.59 -47.08 13.82
CA GLN A 208 8.70 -46.06 13.28
C GLN A 208 9.49 -44.81 12.85
N PHE A 209 10.44 -44.33 13.67
CA PHE A 209 11.31 -43.20 13.30
C PHE A 209 12.19 -43.49 12.10
N TYR A 210 12.80 -44.68 12.04
CA TYR A 210 13.54 -45.15 10.87
C TYR A 210 12.70 -45.05 9.61
N THR A 211 11.47 -45.60 9.66
CA THR A 211 10.57 -45.67 8.50
C THR A 211 10.13 -44.27 8.07
N ALA A 212 9.82 -43.39 9.01
CA ALA A 212 9.42 -42.01 8.74
C ALA A 212 10.57 -41.20 8.09
N ILE A 213 11.77 -41.26 8.66
CA ILE A 213 12.95 -40.55 8.13
C ILE A 213 13.30 -41.05 6.73
N TRP A 214 13.31 -42.37 6.54
CA TRP A 214 13.56 -42.97 5.22
C TRP A 214 12.50 -42.53 4.21
N LEU A 215 11.21 -42.58 4.57
CA LEU A 215 10.12 -42.17 3.70
C LEU A 215 10.23 -40.70 3.29
N TYR A 216 10.50 -39.80 4.24
CA TYR A 216 10.67 -38.37 3.96
C TYR A 216 11.84 -38.10 3.03
N PHE A 217 12.97 -38.75 3.25
CA PHE A 217 14.14 -38.59 2.41
C PHE A 217 13.89 -39.08 0.97
N MET A 218 13.28 -40.26 0.83
CA MET A 218 13.09 -40.89 -0.49
C MET A 218 12.01 -40.22 -1.34
N THR A 219 11.01 -39.59 -0.71
CA THR A 219 9.86 -39.00 -1.42
C THR A 219 9.92 -37.48 -1.52
N GLY A 220 10.70 -36.82 -0.65
CA GLY A 220 10.76 -35.36 -0.57
C GLY A 220 9.43 -34.69 -0.16
N MET A 221 8.47 -35.46 0.37
CA MET A 221 7.19 -34.91 0.82
C MET A 221 7.33 -34.07 2.08
N ARG A 222 6.41 -33.14 2.31
CA ARG A 222 6.41 -32.35 3.55
C ARG A 222 5.99 -33.22 4.73
N VAL A 223 6.48 -32.86 5.93
CA VAL A 223 6.15 -33.58 7.18
C VAL A 223 4.63 -33.74 7.37
N SER A 224 3.86 -32.67 7.15
CA SER A 224 2.39 -32.69 7.26
C SER A 224 1.71 -33.63 6.26
N GLU A 225 2.29 -33.79 5.07
CA GLU A 225 1.77 -34.68 4.03
C GLU A 225 2.03 -36.14 4.43
N GLY A 226 3.23 -36.45 4.92
CA GLY A 226 3.57 -37.81 5.38
C GLY A 226 2.79 -38.27 6.60
N LEU A 227 2.48 -37.36 7.54
CA LEU A 227 1.61 -37.66 8.69
C LEU A 227 0.15 -37.92 8.29
N SER A 228 -0.24 -37.57 7.06
CA SER A 228 -1.61 -37.77 6.55
C SER A 228 -1.74 -39.02 5.68
N LEU A 229 -0.68 -39.83 5.54
CA LEU A 229 -0.71 -41.08 4.78
C LEU A 229 -1.57 -42.13 5.49
N LYS A 230 -2.31 -42.93 4.71
CA LYS A 230 -3.22 -43.98 5.18
C LYS A 230 -2.58 -45.36 5.10
#